data_AF-A0A1E5ABQ0-F1
#
_entry.id   AF-A0A1E5ABQ0-F1
#
_cell.length_a   1.000
_cell.length_b   1.000
_cell.length_c   1.000
_cell.angle_alpha   90.00
_cell.angle_beta   90.00
_cell.angle_gamma   90.00
#
_symmetry.space_group_name_H-M   'P 1'
#
loop_
_entity.id
_entity.type
_entity.pdbx_description
1 polymer ?
#
loop_
_entity_poly.entity_id
_entity_poly.type
_entity_poly.pdbx_seq_one_letter_code
_entity_poly.pdbx_strand_id
1 'polypeptide(L)'
;MWGVDGFSTARPTADSFEGSARIVFLGPVSPVKVTRDINLSQLGKSFKLWITQGNFNVVAKWDCEASNLDGVKLFSKYAESRNIPFESWEVKNGLVQNKIESWSNGPDYSRALKNLKKLSARRFPFEIRAHVQEYCTLASSTIARSSAYAEGIFCEIELAIQIFAERVQDYLEGKVQALEIQAELISMNAALSRFASQAFSGTTPISATECHFWIHSLLGTGTANRALHEFVNFVSNKIGDERIPQRIALLPEVTNAAPSFDEMMTDKALLDEDVLAMTPPPNAEARVSPLVSYFSGRDGYSSHLQTVSAPLTAISEANSYGTNLLTVTHELGHVFTRAVFAELYPNAEIQDEIENALRIISPDFEPNRRPGNWHEAALKLMLEGVVSLEQAERDDAIDPEDHNEDFMKYILAAWRKEAQEIVVHTFDFLYFYKDNIEFYIESLWHSWGAIYGIGDRVSEYILRTLAAISSNYLKEDPEKRFEIVLHSFVSTLNNIASENTVRSGYAKQALAELDQIFEISNPRRIVPKSTEEFEKFKQRYNVRLYFVRLTHIFLYSDTVSATFYGDSYVGGSESKRLAKLRLDEKTISNPIRLLRDTLSKETSEAESLWVLTKLAFNLDRGRA
;
A
#
# COMPACT_ATOMS: atom_id res chain seq x y z
N MET A 1 27.96 21.86 2.75
CA MET A 1 26.56 21.52 3.04
C MET A 1 25.73 22.76 2.81
N TRP A 2 25.07 22.87 1.66
CA TRP A 2 23.86 23.68 1.63
C TRP A 2 22.82 22.80 2.30
N GLY A 3 22.48 23.10 3.55
CA GLY A 3 21.12 22.76 3.96
C GLY A 3 20.26 23.47 2.92
N VAL A 4 19.56 22.72 2.08
CA VAL A 4 18.36 23.33 1.51
C VAL A 4 17.54 23.58 2.78
N ASP A 5 17.57 24.80 3.30
CA ASP A 5 16.64 25.27 4.33
C ASP A 5 15.27 25.31 3.64
N GLY A 6 14.79 24.11 3.31
CA GLY A 6 14.13 23.82 2.05
C GLY A 6 12.63 23.79 2.12
N PHE A 7 12.09 24.47 3.13
CA PHE A 7 10.68 24.67 3.32
C PHE A 7 10.49 26.05 3.93
N SER A 8 10.88 27.09 3.20
CA SER A 8 10.40 28.44 3.52
C SER A 8 8.88 28.41 3.43
N THR A 9 8.19 28.58 4.56
CA THR A 9 6.74 28.79 4.60
C THR A 9 6.31 30.08 3.90
N ALA A 10 7.25 30.99 3.62
CA ALA A 10 6.99 32.19 2.83
C ALA A 10 6.66 31.79 1.39
N ARG A 11 5.36 31.77 1.09
CA ARG A 11 4.82 31.62 -0.26
C ARG A 11 5.21 32.86 -1.08
N PRO A 12 5.56 32.73 -2.37
CA PRO A 12 5.74 33.89 -3.24
C PRO A 12 4.46 34.74 -3.25
N THR A 13 4.60 36.05 -3.11
CA THR A 13 3.50 37.03 -3.31
C THR A 13 3.50 37.53 -4.76
N ALA A 14 2.46 38.24 -5.18
CA ALA A 14 2.44 38.89 -6.51
C ALA A 14 3.67 39.80 -6.71
N ASP A 15 4.08 40.49 -5.65
CA ASP A 15 5.25 41.38 -5.63
C ASP A 15 6.58 40.63 -5.81
N SER A 16 6.60 39.30 -5.62
CA SER A 16 7.81 38.47 -5.80
C SER A 16 8.29 38.41 -7.26
N PHE A 17 7.49 38.90 -8.22
CA PHE A 17 7.78 38.93 -9.65
C PHE A 17 7.70 40.33 -10.27
N GLU A 18 7.80 41.38 -9.44
CA GLU A 18 8.07 42.73 -9.95
C GLU A 18 9.44 42.80 -10.64
N GLY A 19 9.55 43.58 -11.71
CA GLY A 19 10.77 43.69 -12.51
C GLY A 19 10.98 42.54 -13.48
N SER A 20 12.23 42.33 -13.90
CA SER A 20 12.60 41.27 -14.86
C SER A 20 13.30 40.12 -14.13
N ALA A 21 12.74 38.93 -14.25
CA ALA A 21 13.27 37.72 -13.64
C ALA A 21 13.36 36.58 -14.64
N ARG A 22 14.24 35.61 -14.36
CA ARG A 22 14.24 34.31 -15.01
C ARG A 22 13.76 33.25 -14.04
N ILE A 23 12.92 32.36 -14.56
CA ILE A 23 12.43 31.18 -13.85
C ILE A 23 12.92 29.96 -14.62
N VAL A 24 13.35 28.93 -13.90
CA VAL A 24 13.73 27.63 -14.44
C VAL A 24 12.90 26.56 -13.74
N PHE A 25 12.39 25.64 -14.54
CA PHE A 25 11.71 24.42 -14.13
C PHE A 25 12.60 23.24 -14.54
N LEU A 26 12.92 22.37 -13.59
CA LEU A 26 13.82 21.24 -13.79
C LEU A 26 13.28 20.02 -13.07
N GLY A 27 13.27 18.88 -13.76
CA GLY A 27 12.94 17.60 -13.14
C GLY A 27 12.30 16.57 -14.07
N PRO A 28 12.08 15.34 -13.56
CA PRO A 28 12.28 14.98 -12.16
C PRO A 28 13.77 14.76 -11.81
N VAL A 29 14.24 15.35 -10.72
CA VAL A 29 15.64 15.31 -10.28
C VAL A 29 15.78 15.37 -8.76
N SER A 30 16.78 14.71 -8.18
CA SER A 30 17.11 14.90 -6.77
C SER A 30 17.54 16.35 -6.50
N PRO A 31 16.82 17.12 -5.65
CA PRO A 31 17.18 18.52 -5.38
C PRO A 31 18.59 18.67 -4.78
N VAL A 32 19.05 17.68 -4.03
CA VAL A 32 20.40 17.67 -3.41
C VAL A 32 21.49 17.56 -4.47
N LYS A 33 21.28 16.74 -5.50
CA LYS A 33 22.24 16.65 -6.63
C LYS A 33 22.32 17.97 -7.39
N VAL A 34 21.20 18.67 -7.55
CA VAL A 34 21.17 19.99 -8.19
C VAL A 34 22.01 21.01 -7.40
N THR A 35 21.79 21.12 -6.09
CA THR A 35 22.52 22.10 -5.26
C THR A 35 23.99 21.77 -5.05
N ARG A 36 24.38 20.50 -5.19
CA ARG A 36 25.78 20.05 -5.16
C ARG A 36 26.51 20.32 -6.48
N ASP A 37 25.88 19.99 -7.60
CA ASP A 37 26.53 19.95 -8.91
C ASP A 37 26.47 21.29 -9.63
N ILE A 38 25.53 22.17 -9.26
CA ILE A 38 25.43 23.55 -9.78
C ILE A 38 25.96 24.50 -8.71
N ASN A 39 26.92 25.36 -9.09
CA ASN A 39 27.44 26.38 -8.19
C ASN A 39 26.44 27.56 -8.04
N LEU A 40 25.39 27.36 -7.25
CA LEU A 40 24.30 28.33 -7.07
C LEU A 40 24.76 29.66 -6.46
N SER A 41 25.91 29.70 -5.77
CA SER A 41 26.48 30.94 -5.21
C SER A 41 26.76 32.00 -6.29
N GLN A 42 26.93 31.58 -7.55
CA GLN A 42 27.19 32.46 -8.68
C GLN A 42 25.96 33.21 -9.19
N LEU A 43 24.74 32.81 -8.79
CA LEU A 43 23.48 33.41 -9.24
C LEU A 43 23.04 34.63 -8.42
N GLY A 44 23.89 35.09 -7.50
CA GLY A 44 23.68 36.31 -6.73
C GLY A 44 22.67 36.16 -5.59
N LYS A 45 22.40 37.27 -4.90
CA LYS A 45 21.55 37.30 -3.69
C LYS A 45 20.05 37.18 -3.98
N SER A 46 19.62 37.48 -5.21
CA SER A 46 18.22 37.37 -5.63
C SER A 46 17.81 35.93 -5.98
N PHE A 47 18.77 35.00 -6.01
CA PHE A 47 18.50 33.60 -6.29
C PHE A 47 17.58 32.97 -5.24
N LYS A 48 16.56 32.25 -5.72
CA LYS A 48 15.64 31.44 -4.93
C LYS A 48 15.49 30.07 -5.57
N LEU A 49 15.30 29.06 -4.74
CA LEU A 49 15.07 27.68 -5.13
C LEU A 49 13.88 27.15 -4.34
N TRP A 50 12.93 26.53 -5.03
CA TRP A 50 11.77 25.86 -4.44
C TRP A 50 11.73 24.40 -4.89
N ILE A 51 11.08 23.61 -4.05
CA ILE A 51 10.79 22.21 -4.32
C ILE A 51 9.28 22.08 -4.45
N THR A 52 8.83 21.29 -5.41
CA THR A 52 7.40 21.11 -5.69
C THR A 52 7.02 19.64 -5.69
N GLN A 53 5.73 19.34 -5.61
CA GLN A 53 5.22 17.98 -5.78
C GLN A 53 5.21 17.52 -7.24
N GLY A 54 5.50 18.39 -8.21
CA GLY A 54 5.41 18.10 -9.65
C GLY A 54 6.52 17.19 -10.18
N ASN A 55 6.47 16.90 -11.48
CA ASN A 55 7.64 16.34 -12.18
C ASN A 55 8.74 17.39 -12.35
N PHE A 56 8.36 18.65 -12.60
CA PHE A 56 9.24 19.79 -12.37
C PHE A 56 9.35 20.11 -10.88
N ASN A 57 10.04 19.22 -10.19
CA ASN A 57 10.15 19.20 -8.75
C ASN A 57 11.18 20.21 -8.22
N VAL A 58 11.98 20.82 -9.09
CA VAL A 58 12.89 21.92 -8.75
C VAL A 58 12.53 23.16 -9.57
N VAL A 59 12.28 24.27 -8.87
CA VAL A 59 12.01 25.58 -9.49
C VAL A 59 13.03 26.58 -8.98
N ALA A 60 13.69 27.29 -9.88
CA ALA A 60 14.67 28.33 -9.54
C ALA A 60 14.25 29.69 -10.10
N LYS A 61 14.49 30.77 -9.35
CA LYS A 61 14.31 32.17 -9.79
C LYS A 61 15.55 32.99 -9.51
N TRP A 62 15.88 33.92 -10.40
CA TRP A 62 16.80 35.02 -10.13
C TRP A 62 16.43 36.25 -10.98
N ASP A 63 16.89 37.42 -10.58
CA ASP A 63 16.60 38.67 -11.31
C ASP A 63 17.57 38.84 -12.48
N CYS A 64 17.07 39.26 -13.65
CA CYS A 64 17.87 39.38 -14.88
C CYS A 64 18.98 40.43 -14.76
N GLU A 65 18.74 41.50 -14.01
CA GLU A 65 19.66 42.65 -13.90
C GLU A 65 20.76 42.43 -12.84
N ALA A 66 20.58 41.45 -11.95
CA ALA A 66 21.45 41.23 -10.79
C ALA A 66 22.56 40.18 -11.01
N SER A 67 22.56 39.48 -12.15
CA SER A 67 23.47 38.37 -12.43
C SER A 67 24.36 38.67 -13.64
N ASN A 68 25.69 38.59 -13.46
CA ASN A 68 26.66 38.63 -14.55
C ASN A 68 26.77 37.30 -15.32
N LEU A 69 26.09 36.24 -14.85
CA LEU A 69 26.14 34.89 -15.41
C LEU A 69 24.78 34.47 -15.96
N ASP A 70 24.83 33.76 -17.09
CA ASP A 70 23.65 33.19 -17.73
C ASP A 70 23.23 31.91 -17.00
N GLY A 71 22.44 32.06 -15.94
CA GLY A 71 21.92 30.92 -15.15
C GLY A 71 21.17 29.90 -15.99
N VAL A 72 20.53 30.32 -17.09
CA VAL A 72 19.87 29.41 -18.04
C VAL A 72 20.89 28.46 -18.66
N LYS A 73 22.08 28.93 -19.04
CA LYS A 73 23.16 28.05 -19.54
C LYS A 73 23.65 27.05 -18.50
N LEU A 74 23.71 27.43 -17.22
CA LEU A 74 24.11 26.51 -16.15
C LEU A 74 23.10 25.37 -15.98
N PHE A 75 21.82 25.70 -15.87
CA PHE A 75 20.77 24.70 -15.70
C PHE A 75 20.52 23.87 -16.96
N SER A 76 20.53 24.47 -18.16
CA SER A 76 20.40 23.73 -19.42
C SER A 76 21.55 22.75 -19.63
N LYS A 77 22.81 23.16 -19.42
CA LYS A 77 23.95 22.24 -19.49
C LYS A 77 23.84 21.10 -18.48
N TYR A 78 23.40 21.40 -17.25
CA TYR A 78 23.14 20.38 -16.23
C TYR A 78 22.08 19.38 -16.70
N ALA A 79 20.96 19.89 -17.23
CA ALA A 79 19.83 19.11 -17.71
C ALA A 79 20.21 18.22 -18.91
N GLU A 80 20.85 18.78 -19.92
CA GLU A 80 21.35 18.07 -21.11
C GLU A 80 22.32 16.94 -20.72
N SER A 81 23.28 17.23 -19.83
CA SER A 81 24.27 16.22 -19.39
C SER A 81 23.68 15.02 -18.64
N ARG A 82 22.43 15.15 -18.15
CA ARG A 82 21.72 14.11 -17.40
C ARG A 82 20.44 13.64 -18.07
N ASN A 83 20.15 14.13 -19.28
CA ASN A 83 18.90 13.85 -19.99
C ASN A 83 17.65 14.18 -19.16
N ILE A 84 17.65 15.32 -18.47
CA ILE A 84 16.53 15.78 -17.62
C ILE A 84 15.73 16.83 -18.40
N PRO A 85 14.39 16.75 -18.40
CA PRO A 85 13.54 17.81 -18.96
C PRO A 85 13.78 19.18 -18.32
N PHE A 86 13.70 20.23 -19.13
CA PHE A 86 14.01 21.59 -18.71
C PHE A 86 13.14 22.61 -19.43
N GLU A 87 12.62 23.58 -18.69
CA GLU A 87 11.92 24.73 -19.24
C GLU A 87 12.37 26.01 -18.52
N SER A 88 12.66 27.07 -19.27
CA SER A 88 13.02 28.38 -18.71
C SER A 88 12.14 29.47 -19.25
N TRP A 89 11.66 30.32 -18.34
CA TRP A 89 10.82 31.47 -18.65
C TRP A 89 11.56 32.76 -18.32
N GLU A 90 11.50 33.72 -19.25
CA GLU A 90 11.81 35.11 -18.96
C GLU A 90 10.50 35.80 -18.59
N VAL A 91 10.43 36.37 -17.39
CA VAL A 91 9.23 36.99 -16.83
C VAL A 91 9.50 38.45 -16.56
N LYS A 92 8.58 39.33 -17.00
CA LYS A 92 8.65 40.76 -16.73
C LYS A 92 7.33 41.23 -16.13
N ASN A 93 7.37 41.76 -14.91
CA ASN A 93 6.20 42.19 -14.15
C ASN A 93 5.10 41.11 -14.12
N GLY A 94 5.49 39.87 -13.79
CA GLY A 94 4.59 38.70 -13.76
C GLY A 94 4.18 38.12 -15.11
N LEU A 95 4.55 38.73 -16.26
CA LEU A 95 4.19 38.24 -17.59
C LEU A 95 5.34 37.47 -18.26
N VAL A 96 5.07 36.26 -18.76
CA VAL A 96 6.04 35.46 -19.52
C VAL A 96 6.30 36.11 -20.88
N GLN A 97 7.54 36.51 -21.13
CA GLN A 97 7.99 37.15 -22.36
C GLN A 97 8.60 36.16 -23.34
N ASN A 98 9.40 35.22 -22.84
CA ASN A 98 10.10 34.24 -23.65
C ASN A 98 10.17 32.89 -22.94
N LYS A 99 10.24 31.80 -23.71
CA LYS A 99 10.35 30.43 -23.23
C LYS A 99 11.46 29.69 -23.97
N ILE A 100 12.24 28.92 -23.23
CA ILE A 100 13.21 27.97 -23.76
C ILE A 100 12.83 26.61 -23.22
N GLU A 101 12.66 25.64 -24.11
CA GLU A 101 12.20 24.28 -23.79
C GLU A 101 13.22 23.27 -24.28
N SER A 102 13.51 22.27 -23.46
CA SER A 102 14.34 21.13 -23.83
C SER A 102 13.72 19.84 -23.30
N TRP A 103 13.76 18.82 -24.16
CA TRP A 103 13.17 17.51 -23.93
C TRP A 103 14.25 16.49 -23.66
N SER A 104 13.95 15.55 -22.77
CA SER A 104 14.74 14.33 -22.65
C SER A 104 14.48 13.41 -23.84
N ASN A 105 15.52 12.70 -24.29
CA ASN A 105 15.34 11.54 -25.14
C ASN A 105 14.93 10.38 -24.23
N GLY A 106 13.62 10.10 -24.18
CA GLY A 106 13.08 8.96 -23.45
C GLY A 106 13.48 7.61 -24.07
N PRO A 107 13.26 6.49 -23.35
CA PRO A 107 13.38 5.15 -23.91
C PRO A 107 12.47 4.96 -25.14
N ASP A 108 12.84 4.06 -26.06
CA ASP A 108 11.95 3.71 -27.18
C ASP A 108 10.74 2.92 -26.69
N TYR A 109 9.55 3.47 -26.93
CA TYR A 109 8.26 2.87 -26.58
C TYR A 109 7.45 2.41 -27.80
N SER A 110 8.06 2.39 -28.98
CA SER A 110 7.40 2.01 -30.24
C SER A 110 6.83 0.58 -30.20
N ARG A 111 7.51 -0.34 -29.49
CA ARG A 111 7.05 -1.72 -29.30
C ARG A 111 5.71 -1.77 -28.56
N ALA A 112 5.60 -1.06 -27.44
CA ALA A 112 4.37 -1.04 -26.65
C ALA A 112 3.21 -0.43 -27.45
N LEU A 113 3.44 0.68 -28.17
CA LEU A 113 2.43 1.28 -29.04
C LEU A 113 1.99 0.34 -30.17
N LYS A 114 2.92 -0.42 -30.75
CA LYS A 114 2.58 -1.42 -31.77
C LYS A 114 1.67 -2.51 -31.20
N ASN A 115 1.91 -2.95 -29.96
CA ASN A 115 1.06 -3.94 -29.28
C ASN A 115 -0.33 -3.36 -28.96
N LEU A 116 -0.41 -2.15 -28.43
CA LEU A 116 -1.68 -1.47 -28.17
C LEU A 116 -2.47 -1.19 -29.45
N LYS A 117 -1.79 -0.83 -30.54
CA LYS A 117 -2.42 -0.69 -31.87
C LYS A 117 -2.98 -2.00 -32.38
N LYS A 118 -2.27 -3.12 -32.18
CA LYS A 118 -2.79 -4.45 -32.54
C LYS A 118 -4.02 -4.79 -31.70
N LEU A 119 -3.99 -4.50 -30.40
CA LEU A 119 -5.12 -4.74 -29.49
C LEU A 119 -6.34 -3.90 -29.90
N SER A 120 -6.17 -2.60 -30.13
CA SER A 120 -7.27 -1.69 -30.50
C SER A 120 -7.90 -1.99 -31.85
N ALA A 121 -7.16 -2.65 -32.76
CA ALA A 121 -7.66 -3.09 -34.05
C ALA A 121 -8.51 -4.38 -33.99
N ARG A 122 -8.53 -5.09 -32.85
CA ARG A 122 -9.35 -6.30 -32.69
C ARG A 122 -10.83 -5.97 -32.56
N ARG A 123 -11.68 -6.95 -32.88
CA ARG A 123 -13.13 -6.85 -32.67
C ARG A 123 -13.48 -7.34 -31.27
N PHE A 124 -14.10 -6.45 -30.50
CA PHE A 124 -14.60 -6.76 -29.16
C PHE A 124 -16.14 -6.74 -29.14
N PRO A 125 -16.77 -7.56 -28.27
CA PRO A 125 -18.19 -7.45 -27.95
C PRO A 125 -18.58 -6.03 -27.53
N PHE A 126 -19.84 -5.68 -27.74
CA PHE A 126 -20.32 -4.31 -27.57
C PHE A 126 -20.11 -3.79 -26.15
N GLU A 127 -20.28 -4.68 -25.17
CA GLU A 127 -20.27 -4.43 -23.73
C GLU A 127 -18.93 -3.92 -23.22
N ILE A 128 -17.81 -4.41 -23.79
CA ILE A 128 -16.46 -4.06 -23.34
C ILE A 128 -15.68 -3.18 -24.33
N ARG A 129 -16.20 -2.98 -25.54
CA ARG A 129 -15.50 -2.28 -26.63
C ARG A 129 -15.03 -0.88 -26.24
N ALA A 130 -15.92 -0.10 -25.61
CA ALA A 130 -15.60 1.26 -25.19
C ALA A 130 -14.46 1.28 -24.17
N HIS A 131 -14.50 0.36 -23.19
CA HIS A 131 -13.48 0.25 -22.16
C HIS A 131 -12.11 -0.15 -22.72
N VAL A 132 -12.06 -1.05 -23.71
CA VAL A 132 -10.80 -1.41 -24.37
C VAL A 132 -10.24 -0.25 -25.20
N GLN A 133 -11.09 0.52 -25.89
CA GLN A 133 -10.66 1.69 -26.66
C GLN A 133 -10.10 2.78 -25.75
N GLU A 134 -10.79 3.05 -24.63
CA GLU A 134 -10.33 3.95 -23.59
C GLU A 134 -8.99 3.46 -23.00
N TYR A 135 -8.90 2.17 -22.66
CA TYR A 135 -7.67 1.56 -22.17
C TYR A 135 -6.50 1.77 -23.12
N CYS A 136 -6.65 1.43 -24.40
CA CYS A 136 -5.58 1.58 -25.39
C CYS A 136 -5.13 3.04 -25.52
N THR A 137 -6.07 3.99 -25.45
CA THR A 137 -5.80 5.43 -25.54
C THR A 137 -5.04 5.92 -24.31
N LEU A 138 -5.53 5.57 -23.11
CA LEU A 138 -4.91 5.93 -21.84
C LEU A 138 -3.52 5.30 -21.72
N ALA A 139 -3.39 4.00 -21.95
CA ALA A 139 -2.11 3.28 -21.92
C ALA A 139 -1.09 3.91 -22.88
N SER A 140 -1.49 4.24 -24.11
CA SER A 140 -0.61 4.89 -25.10
C SER A 140 -0.15 6.27 -24.62
N SER A 141 -1.08 7.08 -24.09
CA SER A 141 -0.77 8.41 -23.55
C SER A 141 0.16 8.32 -22.33
N THR A 142 -0.12 7.40 -21.40
CA THR A 142 0.67 7.19 -20.20
C THR A 142 2.09 6.76 -20.52
N ILE A 143 2.28 5.80 -21.44
CA ILE A 143 3.60 5.33 -21.89
C ILE A 143 4.40 6.45 -22.55
N ALA A 144 3.77 7.19 -23.47
CA ALA A 144 4.44 8.29 -24.15
C ALA A 144 4.91 9.35 -23.15
N ARG A 145 4.07 9.70 -22.18
CA ARG A 145 4.42 10.67 -21.12
C ARG A 145 5.47 10.11 -20.15
N SER A 146 5.32 8.89 -19.65
CA SER A 146 6.26 8.31 -18.68
C SER A 146 7.68 8.17 -19.25
N SER A 147 7.79 7.84 -20.55
CA SER A 147 9.09 7.73 -21.25
C SER A 147 9.90 9.03 -21.18
N ALA A 148 9.23 10.19 -21.19
CA ALA A 148 9.89 11.49 -21.18
C ALA A 148 10.35 11.92 -19.76
N TYR A 149 9.74 11.41 -18.69
CA TYR A 149 9.99 11.96 -17.35
C TYR A 149 10.66 10.99 -16.39
N ALA A 150 10.41 9.68 -16.45
CA ALA A 150 10.97 8.77 -15.45
C ALA A 150 11.20 7.38 -16.00
N GLU A 151 12.43 7.09 -16.48
CA GLU A 151 12.81 5.79 -17.06
C GLU A 151 12.44 4.58 -16.18
N GLY A 152 12.72 4.64 -14.87
CA GLY A 152 12.36 3.55 -13.96
C GLY A 152 10.85 3.30 -13.88
N ILE A 153 10.06 4.38 -13.78
CA ILE A 153 8.59 4.30 -13.77
C ILE A 153 8.07 3.83 -15.13
N PHE A 154 8.70 4.28 -16.22
CA PHE A 154 8.34 3.89 -17.57
C PHE A 154 8.42 2.38 -17.76
N CYS A 155 9.52 1.73 -17.35
CA CYS A 155 9.68 0.29 -17.48
C CYS A 155 8.59 -0.50 -16.75
N GLU A 156 8.25 -0.10 -15.52
CA GLU A 156 7.21 -0.76 -14.73
C GLU A 156 5.80 -0.53 -15.31
N ILE A 157 5.51 0.69 -15.77
CA ILE A 157 4.24 1.00 -16.43
C ILE A 157 4.11 0.26 -17.77
N GLU A 158 5.18 0.17 -18.56
CA GLU A 158 5.20 -0.61 -19.81
C GLU A 158 4.89 -2.09 -19.51
N LEU A 159 5.54 -2.66 -18.49
CA LEU A 159 5.32 -4.03 -18.07
C LEU A 159 3.89 -4.27 -17.56
N ALA A 160 3.35 -3.38 -16.71
CA ALA A 160 1.97 -3.45 -16.23
C ALA A 160 0.97 -3.42 -17.39
N ILE A 161 1.18 -2.53 -18.35
CA ILE A 161 0.35 -2.42 -19.56
C ILE A 161 0.47 -3.68 -20.42
N GLN A 162 1.67 -4.25 -20.55
CA GLN A 162 1.84 -5.50 -21.30
C GLN A 162 1.07 -6.65 -20.64
N ILE A 163 1.25 -6.86 -19.34
CA ILE A 163 0.57 -7.92 -18.58
C ILE A 163 -0.95 -7.76 -18.67
N PHE A 164 -1.45 -6.53 -18.56
CA PHE A 164 -2.90 -6.30 -18.73
C PHE A 164 -3.39 -6.51 -20.16
N ALA A 165 -2.58 -6.15 -21.16
CA ALA A 165 -2.93 -6.43 -22.55
C ALA A 165 -3.03 -7.95 -22.82
N GLU A 166 -2.18 -8.75 -22.18
CA GLU A 166 -2.25 -10.22 -22.17
C GLU A 166 -3.53 -10.71 -21.47
N ARG A 167 -3.89 -10.12 -20.34
CA ARG A 167 -5.17 -10.40 -19.64
C ARG A 167 -6.40 -10.13 -20.51
N VAL A 168 -6.39 -9.06 -21.32
CA VAL A 168 -7.44 -8.80 -22.31
C VAL A 168 -7.43 -9.85 -23.45
N GLN A 169 -6.28 -10.45 -23.76
CA GLN A 169 -6.24 -11.61 -24.68
C GLN A 169 -6.88 -12.85 -24.08
N ASP A 170 -6.63 -13.13 -22.80
CA ASP A 170 -7.23 -14.28 -22.13
C ASP A 170 -8.77 -14.23 -22.17
N TYR A 171 -9.35 -13.02 -22.07
CA TYR A 171 -10.78 -12.82 -22.31
C TYR A 171 -11.20 -13.22 -23.74
N LEU A 172 -10.46 -12.80 -24.76
CA LEU A 172 -10.76 -13.16 -26.15
C LEU A 172 -10.62 -14.66 -26.42
N GLU A 173 -9.82 -15.35 -25.61
CA GLU A 173 -9.63 -16.80 -25.64
C GLU A 173 -10.65 -17.55 -24.77
N GLY A 174 -11.56 -16.84 -24.09
CA GLY A 174 -12.61 -17.42 -23.27
C GLY A 174 -12.16 -17.90 -21.88
N LYS A 175 -10.96 -17.51 -21.43
CA LYS A 175 -10.42 -17.86 -20.10
C LYS A 175 -10.90 -16.93 -18.99
N VAL A 176 -11.44 -15.76 -19.35
CA VAL A 176 -11.90 -14.73 -18.41
C VAL A 176 -13.35 -14.37 -18.76
N GLN A 177 -14.19 -14.18 -17.75
CA GLN A 177 -15.58 -13.81 -17.98
C GLN A 177 -15.73 -12.33 -18.37
N ALA A 178 -16.81 -12.00 -19.08
CA ALA A 178 -17.05 -10.64 -19.56
C ALA A 178 -17.21 -9.61 -18.43
N LEU A 179 -17.92 -9.96 -17.36
CA LEU A 179 -18.12 -9.07 -16.20
C LEU A 179 -16.80 -8.83 -15.45
N GLU A 180 -15.98 -9.87 -15.32
CA GLU A 180 -14.66 -9.80 -14.68
C GLU A 180 -13.72 -8.87 -15.44
N ILE A 181 -13.52 -9.09 -16.75
CA ILE A 181 -12.64 -8.22 -17.54
C ILE A 181 -13.16 -6.79 -17.63
N GLN A 182 -14.49 -6.59 -17.62
CA GLN A 182 -15.08 -5.25 -17.61
C GLN A 182 -14.74 -4.50 -16.33
N ALA A 183 -14.88 -5.16 -15.17
CA ALA A 183 -14.51 -4.57 -13.88
C ALA A 183 -13.01 -4.23 -13.82
N GLU A 184 -12.16 -5.14 -14.31
CA GLU A 184 -10.72 -4.92 -14.39
C GLU A 184 -10.37 -3.73 -15.32
N LEU A 185 -11.01 -3.64 -16.50
CA LEU A 185 -10.80 -2.53 -17.46
C LEU A 185 -11.21 -1.19 -16.87
N ILE A 186 -12.35 -1.12 -16.17
CA ILE A 186 -12.81 0.12 -15.52
C ILE A 186 -11.78 0.58 -14.47
N SER A 187 -11.28 -0.36 -13.67
CA SER A 187 -10.27 -0.08 -12.65
C SER A 187 -8.96 0.42 -13.26
N MET A 188 -8.45 -0.29 -14.28
CA MET A 188 -7.21 0.08 -14.97
C MET A 188 -7.34 1.42 -15.72
N ASN A 189 -8.48 1.70 -16.36
CA ASN A 189 -8.73 2.99 -17.01
C ASN A 189 -8.72 4.13 -15.99
N ALA A 190 -9.40 3.95 -14.85
CA ALA A 190 -9.41 4.95 -13.78
C ALA A 190 -8.00 5.19 -13.23
N ALA A 191 -7.20 4.12 -13.04
CA ALA A 191 -5.83 4.20 -12.56
C ALA A 191 -4.91 4.93 -13.55
N LEU A 192 -4.90 4.53 -14.83
CA LEU A 192 -4.05 5.14 -15.86
C LEU A 192 -4.42 6.61 -16.10
N SER A 193 -5.71 6.93 -16.15
CA SER A 193 -6.19 8.31 -16.32
C SER A 193 -5.75 9.21 -15.17
N ARG A 194 -5.93 8.76 -13.92
CA ARG A 194 -5.51 9.51 -12.72
C ARG A 194 -4.00 9.62 -12.63
N PHE A 195 -3.28 8.51 -12.76
CA PHE A 195 -1.82 8.52 -12.74
C PHE A 195 -1.25 9.48 -13.80
N ALA A 196 -1.70 9.36 -15.05
CA ALA A 196 -1.15 10.17 -16.13
C ALA A 196 -1.49 11.66 -16.03
N SER A 197 -2.70 12.00 -15.54
CA SER A 197 -3.06 13.40 -15.29
C SER A 197 -2.33 13.96 -14.08
N GLN A 198 -2.20 13.22 -12.99
CA GLN A 198 -1.56 13.67 -11.76
C GLN A 198 -0.04 13.81 -11.92
N ALA A 199 0.60 12.78 -12.44
CA ALA A 199 2.05 12.72 -12.51
C ALA A 199 2.61 13.68 -13.57
N PHE A 200 1.95 13.79 -14.72
CA PHE A 200 2.48 14.51 -15.89
C PHE A 200 1.80 15.85 -16.20
N SER A 201 0.87 16.32 -15.39
CA SER A 201 0.41 17.73 -15.48
C SER A 201 1.53 18.68 -15.08
N GLY A 202 1.54 19.89 -15.65
CA GLY A 202 2.58 20.89 -15.36
C GLY A 202 3.95 20.51 -15.89
N THR A 203 4.00 19.71 -16.96
CA THR A 203 5.22 19.33 -17.69
C THR A 203 5.32 20.06 -19.02
N THR A 204 6.48 20.05 -19.67
CA THR A 204 6.71 20.83 -20.89
C THR A 204 5.76 20.46 -22.05
N PRO A 205 5.25 21.45 -22.80
CA PRO A 205 5.28 22.88 -22.48
C PRO A 205 4.32 23.16 -21.31
N ILE A 206 4.81 23.74 -20.21
CA ILE A 206 4.00 23.89 -18.97
C ILE A 206 2.69 24.63 -19.28
N SER A 207 2.75 25.67 -20.12
CA SER A 207 1.58 26.47 -20.50
C SER A 207 0.52 25.73 -21.32
N ALA A 208 0.84 24.56 -21.88
CA ALA A 208 -0.09 23.74 -22.63
C ALA A 208 -0.75 22.65 -21.75
N THR A 209 -0.35 22.54 -20.48
CA THR A 209 -0.86 21.53 -19.56
C THR A 209 -1.69 22.18 -18.46
N GLU A 210 -2.95 21.76 -18.32
CA GLU A 210 -3.78 22.13 -17.18
C GLU A 210 -3.58 21.14 -16.04
N CYS A 211 -3.45 21.63 -14.81
CA CYS A 211 -3.41 20.79 -13.61
C CYS A 211 -4.72 20.95 -12.82
N HIS A 212 -5.51 19.87 -12.74
CA HIS A 212 -6.74 19.85 -11.92
C HIS A 212 -6.50 19.58 -10.43
N PHE A 213 -5.23 19.49 -9.99
CA PHE A 213 -4.82 19.18 -8.61
C PHE A 213 -4.17 20.37 -7.92
N TRP A 214 -4.61 21.58 -8.26
CA TRP A 214 -4.08 22.87 -7.81
C TRP A 214 -4.01 23.06 -6.30
N ILE A 215 -4.84 22.35 -5.51
CA ILE A 215 -4.79 22.41 -4.05
C ILE A 215 -3.51 21.80 -3.49
N HIS A 216 -2.90 20.87 -4.23
CA HIS A 216 -1.65 20.21 -3.83
C HIS A 216 -0.45 20.80 -4.57
N SER A 217 -0.57 21.09 -5.87
CA SER A 217 0.51 21.66 -6.67
C SER A 217 0.02 22.17 -8.03
N LEU A 218 0.54 23.34 -8.43
CA LEU A 218 0.31 23.90 -9.76
C LEU A 218 1.02 23.12 -10.87
N LEU A 219 2.13 22.43 -10.53
CA LEU A 219 2.96 21.68 -11.49
C LEU A 219 2.67 20.16 -11.46
N GLY A 220 1.43 19.78 -11.10
CA GLY A 220 1.06 18.39 -10.89
C GLY A 220 1.71 17.77 -9.65
N THR A 221 1.56 16.46 -9.50
CA THR A 221 1.97 15.69 -8.31
C THR A 221 2.94 14.55 -8.67
N GLY A 222 3.77 14.75 -9.71
CA GLY A 222 4.77 13.78 -10.20
C GLY A 222 5.73 13.22 -9.14
N THR A 223 6.28 14.07 -8.26
CA THR A 223 7.14 13.64 -7.14
C THR A 223 6.36 12.77 -6.16
N ALA A 224 5.12 13.14 -5.82
CA ALA A 224 4.28 12.31 -4.95
C ALA A 224 3.94 10.96 -5.59
N ASN A 225 3.59 10.94 -6.88
CA ASN A 225 3.29 9.69 -7.61
C ASN A 225 4.52 8.80 -7.69
N ARG A 226 5.70 9.38 -7.94
CA ARG A 226 6.96 8.65 -7.88
C ARG A 226 7.22 8.09 -6.49
N ALA A 227 7.04 8.87 -5.43
CA ALA A 227 7.21 8.41 -4.05
C ALA A 227 6.31 7.20 -3.73
N LEU A 228 5.03 7.28 -4.09
CA LEU A 228 4.08 6.18 -3.92
C LEU A 228 4.50 4.96 -4.74
N HIS A 229 4.86 5.14 -6.00
CA HIS A 229 5.33 4.05 -6.87
C HIS A 229 6.57 3.35 -6.33
N GLU A 230 7.58 4.11 -5.90
CA GLU A 230 8.80 3.54 -5.33
C GLU A 230 8.51 2.78 -4.02
N PHE A 231 7.59 3.29 -3.19
CA PHE A 231 7.18 2.58 -1.97
C PHE A 231 6.41 1.29 -2.28
N VAL A 232 5.44 1.34 -3.19
CA VAL A 232 4.67 0.17 -3.65
C VAL A 232 5.59 -0.87 -4.26
N ASN A 233 6.53 -0.48 -5.13
CA ASN A 233 7.49 -1.40 -5.73
C ASN A 233 8.41 -2.02 -4.67
N PHE A 234 8.89 -1.24 -3.70
CA PHE A 234 9.71 -1.78 -2.61
C PHE A 234 8.96 -2.90 -1.87
N VAL A 235 7.73 -2.64 -1.43
CA VAL A 235 6.92 -3.64 -0.72
C VAL A 235 6.58 -4.82 -1.63
N SER A 236 6.18 -4.53 -2.87
CA SER A 236 5.70 -5.56 -3.81
C SER A 236 6.80 -6.50 -4.25
N ASN A 237 8.01 -5.98 -4.48
CA ASN A 237 9.16 -6.82 -4.80
C ASN A 237 9.58 -7.64 -3.59
N LYS A 238 9.65 -7.04 -2.39
CA LYS A 238 10.01 -7.77 -1.16
C LYS A 238 9.10 -8.95 -0.85
N ILE A 239 7.78 -8.77 -0.95
CA ILE A 239 6.83 -9.89 -0.76
C ILE A 239 6.78 -10.80 -1.98
N GLY A 240 6.76 -10.22 -3.16
CA GLY A 240 6.60 -10.96 -4.40
C GLY A 240 7.78 -11.90 -4.66
N ASP A 241 9.00 -11.53 -4.27
CA ASP A 241 10.20 -12.36 -4.34
C ASP A 241 10.09 -13.60 -3.43
N GLU A 242 9.32 -13.52 -2.36
CA GLU A 242 9.10 -14.63 -1.42
C GLU A 242 8.08 -15.65 -1.92
N ARG A 243 7.32 -15.33 -2.98
CA ARG A 243 6.43 -16.26 -3.68
C ARG A 243 5.54 -17.09 -2.74
N ILE A 244 5.02 -16.45 -1.69
CA ILE A 244 4.24 -17.11 -0.63
C ILE A 244 3.11 -17.99 -1.21
N PRO A 245 2.28 -17.53 -2.18
CA PRO A 245 1.24 -18.39 -2.75
C PRO A 245 1.79 -19.68 -3.39
N GLN A 246 2.89 -19.59 -4.12
CA GLN A 246 3.53 -20.77 -4.73
C GLN A 246 4.12 -21.70 -3.67
N ARG A 247 4.66 -21.16 -2.57
CA ARG A 247 5.17 -21.96 -1.44
C ARG A 247 4.04 -22.70 -0.73
N ILE A 248 2.89 -22.05 -0.56
CA ILE A 248 1.67 -22.67 -0.05
C ILE A 248 1.23 -23.84 -0.96
N ALA A 249 1.28 -23.67 -2.28
CA ALA A 249 0.96 -24.74 -3.22
C ALA A 249 1.95 -25.94 -3.15
N LEU A 250 3.14 -25.76 -2.59
CA LEU A 250 4.15 -26.81 -2.38
C LEU A 250 4.03 -27.51 -1.01
N LEU A 251 3.14 -27.06 -0.12
CA LEU A 251 2.90 -27.73 1.16
C LEU A 251 2.50 -29.22 1.06
N PRO A 252 1.86 -29.71 -0.03
CA PRO A 252 1.64 -31.15 -0.21
C PRO A 252 2.93 -31.98 -0.29
N GLU A 253 4.06 -31.36 -0.67
CA GLU A 253 5.35 -32.03 -0.86
C GLU A 253 6.20 -32.11 0.43
N VAL A 254 5.80 -31.40 1.50
CA VAL A 254 6.52 -31.41 2.77
C VAL A 254 6.37 -32.78 3.44
N THR A 255 7.49 -33.48 3.62
CA THR A 255 7.50 -34.90 4.02
C THR A 255 7.33 -35.15 5.52
N ASN A 256 7.54 -34.13 6.36
CA ASN A 256 7.32 -34.25 7.80
C ASN A 256 5.83 -34.34 8.09
N ALA A 257 5.46 -35.11 9.13
CA ALA A 257 4.07 -35.28 9.50
C ALA A 257 3.42 -33.92 9.80
N ALA A 258 2.30 -33.64 9.13
CA ALA A 258 1.53 -32.43 9.36
C ALA A 258 0.89 -32.46 10.76
N PRO A 259 0.74 -31.29 11.40
CA PRO A 259 0.11 -31.19 12.71
C PRO A 259 -1.39 -31.52 12.61
N SER A 260 -1.94 -32.15 13.64
CA SER A 260 -3.39 -32.28 13.81
C SER A 260 -4.02 -30.91 14.05
N PHE A 261 -5.35 -30.84 13.95
CA PHE A 261 -6.08 -29.61 14.27
C PHE A 261 -5.86 -29.17 15.73
N ASP A 262 -5.92 -30.10 16.67
CA ASP A 262 -5.67 -29.82 18.09
C ASP A 262 -4.24 -29.31 18.34
N GLU A 263 -3.24 -29.88 17.65
CA GLU A 263 -1.86 -29.40 17.69
C GLU A 263 -1.78 -27.96 17.16
N MET A 264 -2.41 -27.65 16.02
CA MET A 264 -2.47 -26.28 15.48
C MET A 264 -3.10 -25.27 16.44
N MET A 265 -4.03 -25.71 17.30
CA MET A 265 -4.73 -24.84 18.25
C MET A 265 -4.05 -24.73 19.62
N THR A 266 -3.29 -25.73 20.04
CA THR A 266 -2.78 -25.83 21.42
C THR A 266 -1.26 -25.91 21.52
N ASP A 267 -0.57 -26.38 20.48
CA ASP A 267 0.88 -26.51 20.50
C ASP A 267 1.55 -25.14 20.38
N LYS A 268 2.36 -24.82 21.40
CA LYS A 268 3.12 -23.58 21.46
C LYS A 268 4.42 -23.66 20.66
N ALA A 269 4.96 -24.85 20.48
CA ALA A 269 6.19 -25.08 19.72
C ALA A 269 5.96 -24.89 18.22
N LEU A 270 4.78 -25.29 17.72
CA LEU A 270 4.40 -25.07 16.32
C LEU A 270 4.39 -23.58 15.94
N LEU A 271 4.10 -22.68 16.89
CA LEU A 271 4.14 -21.24 16.66
C LEU A 271 5.58 -20.71 16.45
N ASP A 272 6.60 -21.47 16.82
CA ASP A 272 8.02 -21.15 16.57
C ASP A 272 8.53 -21.79 15.28
N GLU A 273 7.72 -22.59 14.58
CA GLU A 273 8.12 -23.22 13.33
C GLU A 273 7.92 -22.27 12.13
N ASP A 274 8.97 -22.11 11.32
CA ASP A 274 8.89 -21.40 10.05
C ASP A 274 8.47 -22.38 8.93
N VAL A 275 7.16 -22.60 8.79
CA VAL A 275 6.60 -23.52 7.79
C VAL A 275 6.94 -23.05 6.37
N LEU A 276 6.98 -21.73 6.15
CA LEU A 276 7.41 -21.19 4.86
C LEU A 276 8.85 -21.60 4.55
N ALA A 277 9.77 -21.62 5.52
CA ALA A 277 11.14 -22.06 5.29
C ALA A 277 11.25 -23.54 4.84
N MET A 278 10.23 -24.37 5.08
CA MET A 278 10.17 -25.76 4.61
C MET A 278 9.87 -25.87 3.11
N THR A 279 9.28 -24.82 2.52
CA THR A 279 8.92 -24.73 1.10
C THR A 279 9.71 -23.57 0.49
N PRO A 280 10.96 -23.77 0.01
CA PRO A 280 11.74 -22.67 -0.53
C PRO A 280 11.03 -22.04 -1.74
N PRO A 281 11.17 -20.72 -1.97
CA PRO A 281 10.57 -20.07 -3.12
C PRO A 281 11.07 -20.75 -4.40
N PRO A 282 10.18 -21.11 -5.34
CA PRO A 282 10.59 -21.74 -6.59
C PRO A 282 11.53 -20.81 -7.38
N ASN A 283 12.49 -21.39 -8.11
CA ASN A 283 13.43 -20.63 -8.95
C ASN A 283 12.65 -19.68 -9.88
N ALA A 284 12.71 -18.38 -9.60
CA ALA A 284 11.87 -17.39 -10.25
C ALA A 284 12.57 -16.78 -11.47
N GLU A 285 12.26 -17.28 -12.67
CA GLU A 285 12.50 -16.52 -13.91
C GLU A 285 11.44 -15.42 -14.11
N ALA A 286 10.23 -15.62 -13.57
CA ALA A 286 9.12 -14.69 -13.71
C ALA A 286 9.28 -13.49 -12.76
N ARG A 287 9.10 -12.26 -13.28
CA ARG A 287 9.06 -11.03 -12.48
C ARG A 287 7.73 -10.90 -11.74
N VAL A 288 7.74 -10.20 -10.61
CA VAL A 288 6.52 -9.76 -9.93
C VAL A 288 5.77 -8.80 -10.86
N SER A 289 4.46 -8.96 -11.01
CA SER A 289 3.66 -8.03 -11.83
C SER A 289 3.63 -6.66 -11.15
N PRO A 290 4.09 -5.59 -11.80
CA PRO A 290 4.02 -4.26 -11.22
C PRO A 290 2.57 -3.79 -11.11
N LEU A 291 2.31 -3.00 -10.07
CA LEU A 291 1.02 -2.36 -9.83
C LEU A 291 1.06 -0.91 -10.32
N VAL A 292 -0.02 -0.48 -10.97
CA VAL A 292 -0.22 0.95 -11.28
C VAL A 292 -0.70 1.65 -10.01
N SER A 293 0.20 2.40 -9.39
CA SER A 293 -0.08 3.19 -8.18
C SER A 293 -0.50 4.62 -8.51
N TYR A 294 -1.56 5.14 -7.88
CA TYR A 294 -2.05 6.50 -8.13
C TYR A 294 -2.71 7.12 -6.88
N PHE A 295 -2.94 8.43 -6.89
CA PHE A 295 -3.75 9.08 -5.85
C PHE A 295 -5.22 9.19 -6.27
N SER A 296 -6.17 8.97 -5.37
CA SER A 296 -7.60 9.07 -5.67
C SER A 296 -8.27 10.11 -4.79
N GLY A 297 -9.13 10.93 -5.40
CA GLY A 297 -10.00 11.86 -4.67
C GLY A 297 -11.36 11.26 -4.32
N ARG A 298 -11.71 10.12 -4.93
CA ARG A 298 -12.96 9.40 -4.70
C ARG A 298 -12.74 8.18 -3.81
N ASP A 299 -11.70 7.43 -4.14
CA ASP A 299 -11.35 6.19 -3.46
C ASP A 299 -10.30 6.53 -2.39
N GLY A 300 -10.38 5.91 -1.21
CA GLY A 300 -9.34 6.06 -0.19
C GLY A 300 -8.11 5.21 -0.54
N TYR A 301 -7.60 4.51 0.47
CA TYR A 301 -6.76 3.35 0.22
C TYR A 301 -7.63 2.26 -0.43
N SER A 302 -7.15 1.70 -1.53
CA SER A 302 -7.86 0.64 -2.25
C SER A 302 -6.91 -0.16 -3.12
N SER A 303 -7.17 -1.45 -3.26
CA SER A 303 -6.41 -2.37 -4.11
C SER A 303 -7.32 -3.19 -5.03
N HIS A 304 -6.93 -3.26 -6.29
CA HIS A 304 -7.44 -4.23 -7.27
C HIS A 304 -6.29 -5.09 -7.78
N LEU A 305 -6.55 -6.00 -8.72
CA LEU A 305 -5.57 -6.98 -9.20
C LEU A 305 -4.25 -6.36 -9.69
N GLN A 306 -4.32 -5.18 -10.34
CA GLN A 306 -3.16 -4.53 -10.96
C GLN A 306 -3.00 -3.06 -10.59
N THR A 307 -3.76 -2.58 -9.61
CA THR A 307 -3.77 -1.16 -9.25
C THR A 307 -3.86 -1.00 -7.75
N VAL A 308 -3.22 0.04 -7.24
CA VAL A 308 -3.32 0.44 -5.83
C VAL A 308 -3.49 1.95 -5.74
N SER A 309 -4.37 2.42 -4.86
CA SER A 309 -4.58 3.84 -4.65
C SER A 309 -4.30 4.28 -3.23
N ALA A 310 -3.88 5.54 -3.10
CA ALA A 310 -3.84 6.28 -1.84
C ALA A 310 -4.76 7.52 -1.95
N PRO A 311 -5.33 8.05 -0.86
CA PRO A 311 -6.16 9.24 -0.92
C PRO A 311 -5.32 10.48 -1.28
N LEU A 312 -5.90 11.44 -2.01
CA LEU A 312 -5.22 12.71 -2.37
C LEU A 312 -4.69 13.49 -1.15
N THR A 313 -5.37 13.39 -0.01
CA THR A 313 -4.94 13.99 1.25
C THR A 313 -3.54 13.53 1.69
N ALA A 314 -3.16 12.30 1.35
CA ALA A 314 -1.83 11.76 1.64
C ALA A 314 -0.69 12.53 0.93
N ILE A 315 -0.97 13.37 -0.06
CA ILE A 315 0.06 14.25 -0.67
C ILE A 315 0.48 15.35 0.31
N SER A 316 -0.48 15.91 1.04
CA SER A 316 -0.26 16.98 2.01
C SER A 316 -0.02 16.46 3.43
N GLU A 317 -0.34 15.20 3.70
CA GLU A 317 -0.34 14.58 5.02
C GLU A 317 0.33 13.19 5.03
N ALA A 318 1.31 12.95 4.14
CA ALA A 318 1.98 11.67 3.90
C ALA A 318 2.58 11.00 5.15
N ASN A 319 2.83 11.80 6.19
CA ASN A 319 3.39 11.37 7.47
C ASN A 319 2.44 11.64 8.65
N SER A 320 1.14 11.81 8.41
CA SER A 320 0.14 11.95 9.46
C SER A 320 -0.41 10.59 9.88
N TYR A 321 -0.81 10.42 11.13
CA TYR A 321 -1.47 9.18 11.53
C TYR A 321 -2.79 8.92 10.77
N GLY A 322 -3.47 9.95 10.25
CA GLY A 322 -4.74 9.80 9.55
C GLY A 322 -4.63 9.37 8.08
N THR A 323 -3.58 9.79 7.37
CA THR A 323 -3.51 9.70 5.90
C THR A 323 -2.07 9.47 5.40
N ASN A 324 -1.32 8.60 6.08
CA ASN A 324 0.07 8.29 5.70
C ASN A 324 0.19 7.22 4.61
N LEU A 325 1.36 7.15 3.98
CA LEU A 325 1.62 6.11 2.98
C LEU A 325 1.80 4.70 3.56
N LEU A 326 2.04 4.55 4.88
CA LEU A 326 2.21 3.22 5.49
C LEU A 326 0.91 2.41 5.37
N THR A 327 -0.27 3.04 5.47
CA THR A 327 -1.56 2.36 5.26
C THR A 327 -1.70 1.64 3.91
N VAL A 328 -0.90 2.01 2.89
CA VAL A 328 -0.87 1.27 1.61
C VAL A 328 -0.40 -0.18 1.80
N THR A 329 0.34 -0.50 2.84
CA THR A 329 0.77 -1.89 3.12
C THR A 329 -0.41 -2.82 3.37
N HIS A 330 -1.47 -2.33 4.00
CA HIS A 330 -2.72 -3.07 4.20
C HIS A 330 -3.36 -3.46 2.85
N GLU A 331 -3.44 -2.50 1.92
CA GLU A 331 -3.96 -2.73 0.57
C GLU A 331 -3.10 -3.69 -0.24
N LEU A 332 -1.78 -3.60 -0.10
CA LEU A 332 -0.87 -4.58 -0.70
C LEU A 332 -1.06 -5.96 -0.04
N GLY A 333 -1.31 -6.02 1.26
CA GLY A 333 -1.72 -7.22 1.98
C GLY A 333 -2.96 -7.88 1.36
N HIS A 334 -3.96 -7.11 0.96
CA HIS A 334 -5.10 -7.64 0.20
C HIS A 334 -4.67 -8.26 -1.14
N VAL A 335 -3.78 -7.62 -1.91
CA VAL A 335 -3.28 -8.18 -3.18
C VAL A 335 -2.62 -9.54 -2.95
N PHE A 336 -1.76 -9.66 -1.93
CA PHE A 336 -1.05 -10.91 -1.62
C PHE A 336 -1.98 -12.00 -1.09
N THR A 337 -2.83 -11.65 -0.12
CA THR A 337 -3.75 -12.63 0.49
C THR A 337 -4.81 -13.11 -0.49
N ARG A 338 -5.23 -12.32 -1.50
CA ARG A 338 -6.09 -12.83 -2.58
C ARG A 338 -5.45 -14.00 -3.31
N ALA A 339 -4.14 -13.93 -3.58
CA ALA A 339 -3.43 -15.03 -4.22
C ALA A 339 -3.31 -16.25 -3.29
N VAL A 340 -3.09 -16.04 -1.99
CA VAL A 340 -3.12 -17.14 -1.00
C VAL A 340 -4.51 -17.79 -0.92
N PHE A 341 -5.58 -16.99 -0.92
CA PHE A 341 -6.95 -17.48 -0.92
C PHE A 341 -7.33 -18.18 -2.23
N ALA A 342 -6.69 -17.84 -3.35
CA ALA A 342 -6.89 -18.58 -4.59
C ALA A 342 -6.34 -20.02 -4.49
N GLU A 343 -5.32 -20.26 -3.66
CA GLU A 343 -4.76 -21.60 -3.43
C GLU A 343 -5.45 -22.35 -2.27
N LEU A 344 -5.79 -21.65 -1.18
CA LEU A 344 -6.29 -22.29 0.05
C LEU A 344 -7.81 -22.23 0.26
N TYR A 345 -8.51 -21.27 -0.34
CA TYR A 345 -9.93 -21.06 -0.03
C TYR A 345 -10.80 -21.68 -1.13
N PRO A 346 -11.60 -22.73 -0.82
CA PRO A 346 -12.34 -23.45 -1.85
C PRO A 346 -13.25 -22.55 -2.68
N ASN A 347 -13.25 -22.79 -3.98
CA ASN A 347 -14.13 -22.14 -4.93
C ASN A 347 -15.51 -22.82 -4.90
N ALA A 348 -16.52 -22.07 -4.47
CA ALA A 348 -17.91 -22.53 -4.39
C ALA A 348 -18.49 -23.00 -5.74
N GLU A 349 -17.89 -22.61 -6.86
CA GLU A 349 -18.31 -23.00 -8.20
C GLU A 349 -17.68 -24.32 -8.69
N ILE A 350 -16.68 -24.86 -7.97
CA ILE A 350 -15.95 -26.08 -8.36
C ILE A 350 -16.37 -27.24 -7.45
N GLN A 351 -17.09 -28.20 -8.03
CA GLN A 351 -17.68 -29.32 -7.29
C GLN A 351 -16.66 -30.12 -6.48
N ASP A 352 -15.54 -30.51 -7.09
CA ASP A 352 -14.50 -31.32 -6.46
C ASP A 352 -13.90 -30.63 -5.22
N GLU A 353 -13.78 -29.29 -5.25
CA GLU A 353 -13.28 -28.52 -4.11
C GLU A 353 -14.28 -28.49 -2.95
N ILE A 354 -15.58 -28.43 -3.24
CA ILE A 354 -16.64 -28.47 -2.23
C ILE A 354 -16.74 -29.86 -1.61
N GLU A 355 -16.69 -30.92 -2.41
CA GLU A 355 -16.67 -32.30 -1.90
C GLU A 355 -15.45 -32.55 -1.01
N ASN A 356 -14.29 -32.02 -1.40
CA ASN A 356 -13.09 -32.09 -0.57
C ASN A 356 -13.23 -31.27 0.72
N ALA A 357 -13.82 -30.07 0.68
CA ALA A 357 -14.06 -29.26 1.87
C ALA A 357 -14.98 -29.98 2.85
N LEU A 358 -16.09 -30.56 2.37
CA LEU A 358 -17.02 -31.35 3.17
C LEU A 358 -16.33 -32.58 3.79
N ARG A 359 -15.48 -33.28 3.04
CA ARG A 359 -14.69 -34.41 3.56
C ARG A 359 -13.79 -33.98 4.73
N ILE A 360 -13.19 -32.79 4.65
CA ILE A 360 -12.26 -32.27 5.65
C ILE A 360 -12.99 -31.83 6.91
N ILE A 361 -14.19 -31.25 6.81
CA ILE A 361 -14.98 -30.81 7.97
C ILE A 361 -15.95 -31.87 8.52
N SER A 362 -16.08 -33.02 7.86
CA SER A 362 -16.98 -34.10 8.30
C SER A 362 -16.67 -34.52 9.75
N PRO A 363 -17.69 -34.83 10.59
CA PRO A 363 -17.49 -35.40 11.92
C PRO A 363 -16.66 -36.70 11.93
N ASP A 364 -16.69 -37.46 10.82
CA ASP A 364 -15.89 -38.68 10.63
C ASP A 364 -14.39 -38.38 10.45
N PHE A 365 -14.05 -37.12 10.18
CA PHE A 365 -12.68 -36.63 10.25
C PHE A 365 -12.37 -36.31 11.71
N GLU A 366 -12.04 -37.36 12.49
CA GLU A 366 -11.74 -37.23 13.93
C GLU A 366 -10.81 -36.03 14.19
N PRO A 367 -11.04 -35.18 15.20
CA PRO A 367 -10.18 -34.02 15.51
C PRO A 367 -8.69 -34.38 15.69
N ASN A 368 -8.43 -35.60 16.14
CA ASN A 368 -7.09 -36.16 16.32
C ASN A 368 -6.49 -36.79 15.06
N ARG A 369 -7.26 -36.93 13.97
CA ARG A 369 -6.76 -37.44 12.71
C ARG A 369 -5.79 -36.42 12.12
N ARG A 370 -4.54 -36.84 11.94
CA ARG A 370 -3.55 -36.01 11.26
C ARG A 370 -3.93 -35.84 9.79
N PRO A 371 -3.88 -34.61 9.26
CA PRO A 371 -3.99 -34.34 7.82
C PRO A 371 -2.96 -35.14 7.01
N GLY A 372 -3.27 -35.44 5.75
CA GLY A 372 -2.35 -36.16 4.87
C GLY A 372 -1.08 -35.38 4.54
N ASN A 373 -1.15 -34.04 4.59
CA ASN A 373 -0.03 -33.13 4.35
C ASN A 373 -0.32 -31.74 4.97
N TRP A 374 0.67 -30.84 4.89
CA TRP A 374 0.58 -29.50 5.46
C TRP A 374 -0.45 -28.60 4.77
N HIS A 375 -0.73 -28.83 3.49
CA HIS A 375 -1.78 -28.09 2.77
C HIS A 375 -3.17 -28.44 3.31
N GLU A 376 -3.45 -29.72 3.52
CA GLU A 376 -4.71 -30.17 4.13
C GLU A 376 -4.85 -29.67 5.58
N ALA A 377 -3.74 -29.52 6.32
CA ALA A 377 -3.74 -28.88 7.64
C ALA A 377 -4.15 -27.40 7.56
N ALA A 378 -3.53 -26.62 6.67
CA ALA A 378 -3.90 -25.22 6.44
C ALA A 378 -5.36 -25.07 6.01
N LEU A 379 -5.83 -25.92 5.09
CA LEU A 379 -7.20 -25.93 4.60
C LEU A 379 -8.20 -26.30 5.72
N LYS A 380 -7.89 -27.30 6.56
CA LYS A 380 -8.72 -27.64 7.72
C LYS A 380 -8.86 -26.44 8.66
N LEU A 381 -7.75 -25.76 8.98
CA LEU A 381 -7.78 -24.59 9.86
C LEU A 381 -8.61 -23.43 9.27
N MET A 382 -8.52 -23.19 7.96
CA MET A 382 -9.35 -22.21 7.24
C MET A 382 -10.84 -22.56 7.32
N LEU A 383 -11.20 -23.82 7.00
CA LEU A 383 -12.60 -24.27 6.94
C LEU A 383 -13.24 -24.29 8.33
N GLU A 384 -12.53 -24.74 9.36
CA GLU A 384 -13.00 -24.69 10.74
C GLU A 384 -13.25 -23.26 11.20
N GLY A 385 -12.40 -22.32 10.78
CA GLY A 385 -12.64 -20.89 11.00
C GLY A 385 -13.93 -20.38 10.36
N VAL A 386 -14.20 -20.78 9.10
CA VAL A 386 -15.42 -20.37 8.37
C VAL A 386 -16.68 -20.97 8.99
N VAL A 387 -16.68 -22.26 9.32
CA VAL A 387 -17.81 -22.93 10.00
C VAL A 387 -18.04 -22.31 11.38
N SER A 388 -16.97 -22.03 12.12
CA SER A 388 -17.06 -21.41 13.44
C SER A 388 -17.58 -19.97 13.41
N LEU A 389 -17.27 -19.21 12.35
CA LEU A 389 -17.85 -17.87 12.14
C LEU A 389 -19.37 -17.94 11.97
N GLU A 390 -19.86 -18.85 11.13
CA GLU A 390 -21.31 -19.06 10.95
C GLU A 390 -21.97 -19.47 12.28
N GLN A 391 -21.35 -20.39 13.01
CA GLN A 391 -21.87 -20.85 14.30
C GLN A 391 -21.90 -19.74 15.36
N ALA A 392 -20.95 -18.80 15.35
CA ALA A 392 -20.88 -17.71 16.32
C ALA A 392 -21.93 -16.61 16.10
N GLU A 393 -22.53 -16.54 14.91
CA GLU A 393 -23.58 -15.56 14.58
C GLU A 393 -24.99 -16.15 14.66
N ARG A 394 -25.12 -17.47 14.78
CA ARG A 394 -26.39 -18.16 15.04
C ARG A 394 -26.63 -18.31 16.54
N ASP A 395 -27.88 -18.16 16.95
CA ASP A 395 -28.30 -18.46 18.33
C ASP A 395 -28.51 -19.97 18.54
N ASP A 396 -28.75 -20.73 17.46
CA ASP A 396 -28.91 -22.19 17.45
C ASP A 396 -27.64 -22.90 16.92
N ALA A 397 -27.40 -24.12 17.42
CA ALA A 397 -26.36 -24.99 16.88
C ALA A 397 -26.72 -25.42 15.44
N ILE A 398 -25.74 -25.45 14.56
CA ILE A 398 -25.89 -26.02 13.21
C ILE A 398 -26.03 -27.54 13.35
N ASP A 399 -27.10 -28.11 12.79
CA ASP A 399 -27.28 -29.56 12.79
C ASP A 399 -26.21 -30.18 11.87
N PRO A 400 -25.50 -31.25 12.29
CA PRO A 400 -24.61 -31.99 11.39
C PRO A 400 -25.26 -32.41 10.07
N GLU A 401 -26.58 -32.64 10.03
CA GLU A 401 -27.32 -32.94 8.78
C GLU A 401 -27.39 -31.75 7.81
N ASP A 402 -27.21 -30.52 8.31
CA ASP A 402 -27.14 -29.30 7.49
C ASP A 402 -25.77 -29.12 6.84
N HIS A 403 -24.74 -29.90 7.20
CA HIS A 403 -23.41 -29.86 6.59
C HIS A 403 -23.40 -30.52 5.22
N ASN A 404 -24.10 -29.91 4.27
CA ASN A 404 -24.20 -30.35 2.88
C ASN A 404 -23.56 -29.34 1.91
N GLU A 405 -23.61 -29.67 0.62
CA GLU A 405 -23.02 -28.88 -0.46
C GLU A 405 -23.54 -27.44 -0.51
N ASP A 406 -24.86 -27.26 -0.39
CA ASP A 406 -25.50 -25.95 -0.45
C ASP A 406 -25.08 -25.07 0.74
N PHE A 407 -25.03 -25.66 1.93
CA PHE A 407 -24.55 -24.98 3.13
C PHE A 407 -23.08 -24.56 2.98
N MET A 408 -22.22 -25.46 2.48
CA MET A 408 -20.80 -25.16 2.26
C MET A 408 -20.61 -24.01 1.26
N LYS A 409 -21.32 -24.05 0.13
CA LYS A 409 -21.29 -22.97 -0.87
C LYS A 409 -21.74 -21.64 -0.27
N TYR A 410 -22.80 -21.66 0.54
CA TYR A 410 -23.31 -20.47 1.23
C TYR A 410 -22.28 -19.88 2.19
N ILE A 411 -21.75 -20.66 3.15
CA ILE A 411 -20.82 -20.13 4.16
C ILE A 411 -19.50 -19.66 3.55
N LEU A 412 -19.01 -20.35 2.51
CA LEU A 412 -17.82 -19.93 1.79
C LEU A 412 -18.02 -18.59 1.08
N ALA A 413 -19.18 -18.36 0.49
CA ALA A 413 -19.50 -17.07 -0.11
C ALA A 413 -19.69 -15.97 0.96
N ALA A 414 -20.40 -16.28 2.05
CA ALA A 414 -20.74 -15.31 3.09
C ALA A 414 -19.51 -14.82 3.88
N TRP A 415 -18.61 -15.73 4.25
CA TRP A 415 -17.51 -15.45 5.18
C TRP A 415 -16.17 -15.15 4.52
N ARG A 416 -16.03 -15.32 3.19
CA ARG A 416 -14.77 -15.07 2.48
C ARG A 416 -14.18 -13.70 2.78
N LYS A 417 -15.01 -12.65 2.79
CA LYS A 417 -14.56 -11.28 3.04
C LYS A 417 -14.01 -11.12 4.46
N GLU A 418 -14.75 -11.54 5.48
CA GLU A 418 -14.32 -11.40 6.88
C GLU A 418 -13.06 -12.24 7.16
N ALA A 419 -13.01 -13.48 6.66
CA ALA A 419 -11.82 -14.33 6.77
C ALA A 419 -10.59 -13.65 6.15
N GLN A 420 -10.75 -13.09 4.95
CA GLN A 420 -9.67 -12.37 4.28
C GLN A 420 -9.23 -11.12 5.08
N GLU A 421 -10.17 -10.33 5.60
CA GLU A 421 -9.86 -9.13 6.39
C GLU A 421 -9.04 -9.48 7.64
N ILE A 422 -9.39 -10.57 8.35
CA ILE A 422 -8.62 -11.00 9.53
C ILE A 422 -7.21 -11.43 9.12
N VAL A 423 -7.07 -12.24 8.06
CA VAL A 423 -5.75 -12.67 7.56
C VAL A 423 -4.90 -11.47 7.14
N VAL A 424 -5.48 -10.49 6.44
CA VAL A 424 -4.76 -9.27 6.02
C VAL A 424 -4.33 -8.44 7.21
N HIS A 425 -5.21 -8.22 8.19
CA HIS A 425 -4.87 -7.46 9.38
C HIS A 425 -3.78 -8.13 10.23
N THR A 426 -3.85 -9.46 10.41
CA THR A 426 -2.77 -10.20 11.08
C THR A 426 -1.47 -10.16 10.28
N PHE A 427 -1.53 -10.33 8.95
CA PHE A 427 -0.36 -10.26 8.08
C PHE A 427 0.30 -8.86 8.14
N ASP A 428 -0.51 -7.80 8.06
CA ASP A 428 -0.04 -6.42 8.10
C ASP A 428 0.60 -6.10 9.46
N PHE A 429 -0.05 -6.51 10.54
CA PHE A 429 0.47 -6.38 11.91
C PHE A 429 1.85 -7.05 12.08
N LEU A 430 1.99 -8.29 11.61
CA LEU A 430 3.22 -9.07 11.74
C LEU A 430 4.35 -8.52 10.85
N TYR A 431 4.09 -8.24 9.57
CA TYR A 431 5.14 -7.88 8.61
C TYR A 431 5.48 -6.39 8.56
N PHE A 432 4.50 -5.49 8.70
CA PHE A 432 4.72 -4.06 8.44
C PHE A 432 4.72 -3.21 9.70
N TYR A 433 4.03 -3.67 10.75
CA TYR A 433 4.02 -3.04 12.06
C TYR A 433 4.97 -3.69 13.05
N LYS A 434 5.61 -4.81 12.68
CA LYS A 434 6.49 -5.61 13.54
C LYS A 434 5.89 -5.86 14.90
N ASP A 435 4.73 -6.50 14.96
CA ASP A 435 4.11 -6.91 16.22
C ASP A 435 3.89 -5.79 17.26
N ASN A 436 4.03 -4.51 16.88
CA ASN A 436 3.95 -3.39 17.81
C ASN A 436 2.48 -2.98 18.01
N ILE A 437 1.89 -3.49 19.09
CA ILE A 437 0.47 -3.33 19.43
C ILE A 437 0.06 -1.87 19.49
N GLU A 438 0.79 -1.04 20.25
CA GLU A 438 0.43 0.38 20.45
C GLU A 438 0.47 1.13 19.13
N PHE A 439 1.57 0.98 18.39
CA PHE A 439 1.75 1.66 17.10
C PHE A 439 0.72 1.22 16.04
N TYR A 440 0.37 -0.07 16.01
CA TYR A 440 -0.65 -0.61 15.11
C TYR A 440 -2.04 -0.05 15.42
N ILE A 441 -2.46 -0.08 16.69
CA ILE A 441 -3.76 0.46 17.12
C ILE A 441 -3.82 1.97 16.83
N GLU A 442 -2.79 2.74 17.20
CA GLU A 442 -2.73 4.18 16.92
C GLU A 442 -2.89 4.45 15.41
N SER A 443 -2.10 3.77 14.58
CA SER A 443 -2.11 3.99 13.13
C SER A 443 -3.45 3.66 12.49
N LEU A 444 -4.06 2.51 12.82
CA LEU A 444 -5.34 2.11 12.26
C LEU A 444 -6.48 3.02 12.71
N TRP A 445 -6.59 3.30 14.01
CA TRP A 445 -7.73 4.03 14.55
C TRP A 445 -7.69 5.51 14.20
N HIS A 446 -6.51 6.11 14.04
CA HIS A 446 -6.40 7.44 13.43
C HIS A 446 -6.72 7.43 11.94
N SER A 447 -6.28 6.41 11.19
CA SER A 447 -6.59 6.25 9.76
C SER A 447 -8.09 6.12 9.51
N TRP A 448 -8.76 5.21 10.22
CA TRP A 448 -10.23 5.09 10.20
C TRP A 448 -10.90 6.35 10.71
N GLY A 449 -10.29 7.03 11.70
CA GLY A 449 -10.73 8.32 12.21
C GLY A 449 -10.82 9.44 11.16
N ALA A 450 -10.09 9.30 10.04
CA ALA A 450 -10.10 10.24 8.92
C ALA A 450 -11.16 9.91 7.84
N ILE A 451 -11.75 8.71 7.88
CA ILE A 451 -12.77 8.26 6.93
C ILE A 451 -14.15 8.60 7.47
N TYR A 452 -15.01 9.22 6.65
CA TYR A 452 -16.39 9.50 7.05
C TYR A 452 -17.32 8.32 6.75
N GLY A 453 -18.32 8.11 7.61
CA GLY A 453 -19.43 7.19 7.34
C GLY A 453 -19.14 5.71 7.54
N ILE A 454 -18.16 5.35 8.37
CA ILE A 454 -17.84 3.93 8.71
C ILE A 454 -18.27 3.55 10.14
N GLY A 455 -19.14 4.36 10.76
CA GLY A 455 -19.56 4.18 12.16
C GLY A 455 -20.34 2.89 12.41
N ASP A 456 -21.06 2.38 11.41
CA ASP A 456 -21.78 1.11 11.45
C ASP A 456 -20.86 -0.12 11.52
N ARG A 457 -19.59 0.03 11.12
CA ARG A 457 -18.58 -1.05 11.09
C ARG A 457 -17.62 -1.04 12.28
N VAL A 458 -17.83 -0.17 13.26
CA VAL A 458 -16.94 -0.05 14.43
C VAL A 458 -16.80 -1.37 15.20
N SER A 459 -17.91 -2.11 15.36
CA SER A 459 -17.90 -3.43 16.00
C SER A 459 -17.00 -4.44 15.27
N GLU A 460 -17.02 -4.46 13.93
CA GLU A 460 -16.12 -5.29 13.13
C GLU A 460 -14.66 -4.90 13.35
N TYR A 461 -14.36 -3.60 13.35
CA TYR A 461 -13.01 -3.09 13.54
C TYR A 461 -12.43 -3.38 14.93
N ILE A 462 -13.26 -3.38 15.98
CA ILE A 462 -12.86 -3.86 17.31
C ILE A 462 -12.40 -5.31 17.21
N LEU A 463 -13.23 -6.20 16.65
CA LEU A 463 -12.91 -7.64 16.57
C LEU A 463 -11.69 -7.92 15.69
N ARG A 464 -11.54 -7.24 14.55
CA ARG A 464 -10.36 -7.37 13.67
C ARG A 464 -9.08 -6.86 14.34
N THR A 465 -9.15 -5.76 15.08
CA THR A 465 -7.99 -5.23 15.82
C THR A 465 -7.59 -6.19 16.93
N LEU A 466 -8.54 -6.65 17.75
CA LEU A 466 -8.28 -7.62 18.82
C LEU A 466 -7.68 -8.90 18.24
N ALA A 467 -8.26 -9.46 17.17
CA ALA A 467 -7.76 -10.68 16.54
C ALA A 467 -6.32 -10.51 16.02
N ALA A 468 -6.02 -9.41 15.33
CA ALA A 468 -4.67 -9.15 14.81
C ALA A 468 -3.62 -9.10 15.92
N ILE A 469 -3.85 -8.31 16.98
CA ILE A 469 -2.88 -8.15 18.09
C ILE A 469 -2.77 -9.41 18.97
N SER A 470 -3.73 -10.33 18.89
CA SER A 470 -3.65 -11.64 19.56
C SER A 470 -2.53 -12.52 19.04
N SER A 471 -1.95 -12.24 17.87
CA SER A 471 -0.81 -12.99 17.34
C SER A 471 0.35 -13.01 18.35
N ASN A 472 0.57 -11.93 19.11
CA ASN A 472 1.63 -11.83 20.13
C ASN A 472 1.39 -12.71 21.35
N TYR A 473 0.16 -13.18 21.55
CA TYR A 473 -0.27 -13.87 22.76
C TYR A 473 -0.82 -15.26 22.46
N LEU A 474 -0.56 -15.82 21.27
CA LEU A 474 -1.02 -17.16 20.89
C LEU A 474 -0.46 -18.27 21.81
N LYS A 475 0.66 -18.02 22.49
CA LYS A 475 1.26 -18.92 23.49
C LYS A 475 0.67 -18.78 24.89
N GLU A 476 -0.11 -17.74 25.14
CA GLU A 476 -0.78 -17.57 26.43
C GLU A 476 -2.00 -18.49 26.54
N ASP A 477 -2.40 -18.75 27.77
CA ASP A 477 -3.67 -19.42 28.08
C ASP A 477 -4.86 -18.66 27.44
N PRO A 478 -5.85 -19.33 26.83
CA PRO A 478 -6.94 -18.66 26.12
C PRO A 478 -7.69 -17.60 26.93
N GLU A 479 -7.94 -17.84 28.23
CA GLU A 479 -8.62 -16.89 29.09
C GLU A 479 -7.76 -15.65 29.31
N LYS A 480 -6.50 -15.86 29.70
CA LYS A 480 -5.54 -14.77 29.93
C LYS A 480 -5.25 -13.98 28.66
N ARG A 481 -5.21 -14.65 27.51
CA ARG A 481 -4.97 -14.03 26.20
C ARG A 481 -6.00 -12.96 25.93
N PHE A 482 -7.29 -13.29 26.07
CA PHE A 482 -8.36 -12.33 25.82
C PHE A 482 -8.26 -11.12 26.74
N GLU A 483 -8.03 -11.34 28.04
CA GLU A 483 -7.90 -10.26 29.03
C GLU A 483 -6.74 -9.32 28.70
N ILE A 484 -5.55 -9.86 28.38
CA ILE A 484 -4.35 -9.08 28.06
C ILE A 484 -4.57 -8.25 26.78
N VAL A 485 -5.15 -8.87 25.75
CA VAL A 485 -5.44 -8.24 24.46
C VAL A 485 -6.47 -7.12 24.62
N LEU A 486 -7.57 -7.38 25.31
CA LEU A 486 -8.62 -6.39 25.57
C LEU A 486 -8.09 -5.22 26.40
N HIS A 487 -7.29 -5.48 27.44
CA HIS A 487 -6.67 -4.43 28.25
C HIS A 487 -5.73 -3.55 27.42
N SER A 488 -4.87 -4.16 26.59
CA SER A 488 -3.95 -3.43 25.72
C SER A 488 -4.72 -2.54 24.74
N PHE A 489 -5.78 -3.09 24.13
CA PHE A 489 -6.64 -2.37 23.20
C PHE A 489 -7.34 -1.17 23.87
N VAL A 490 -8.03 -1.39 24.99
CA VAL A 490 -8.76 -0.33 25.72
C VAL A 490 -7.80 0.75 26.22
N SER A 491 -6.60 0.39 26.69
CA SER A 491 -5.60 1.35 27.15
C SER A 491 -5.16 2.28 26.02
N THR A 492 -4.77 1.74 24.87
CA THR A 492 -4.36 2.56 23.72
C THR A 492 -5.52 3.37 23.14
N LEU A 493 -6.72 2.80 23.08
CA LEU A 493 -7.89 3.48 22.56
C LEU A 493 -8.34 4.66 23.44
N ASN A 494 -8.19 4.56 24.76
CA ASN A 494 -8.41 5.68 25.68
C ASN A 494 -7.45 6.85 25.40
N ASN A 495 -6.18 6.56 25.11
CA ASN A 495 -5.21 7.59 24.73
C ASN A 495 -5.68 8.31 23.47
N ILE A 496 -6.03 7.56 22.42
CA ILE A 496 -6.53 8.10 21.15
C ILE A 496 -7.81 8.92 21.35
N ALA A 497 -8.76 8.42 22.15
CA ALA A 497 -10.03 9.09 22.43
C ALA A 497 -9.87 10.38 23.24
N SER A 498 -8.82 10.50 24.04
CA SER A 498 -8.50 11.71 24.79
C SER A 498 -7.92 12.82 23.91
N GLU A 499 -7.46 12.48 22.71
CA GLU A 499 -6.91 13.44 21.77
C GLU A 499 -8.00 14.19 21.01
N ASN A 500 -7.87 15.52 20.94
CA ASN A 500 -8.76 16.37 20.14
C ASN A 500 -8.46 16.31 18.63
N THR A 501 -7.57 15.42 18.19
CA THR A 501 -7.10 15.30 16.79
C THR A 501 -7.96 14.35 15.95
N VAL A 502 -8.69 13.42 16.57
CA VAL A 502 -9.50 12.40 15.88
C VAL A 502 -10.84 12.99 15.47
N ARG A 503 -11.04 13.23 14.15
CA ARG A 503 -12.19 13.99 13.62
C ARG A 503 -13.54 13.26 13.71
N SER A 504 -13.57 11.93 13.60
CA SER A 504 -14.83 11.16 13.53
C SER A 504 -15.34 10.62 14.87
N GLY A 505 -14.50 10.60 15.91
CA GLY A 505 -14.88 10.07 17.23
C GLY A 505 -15.02 8.54 17.31
N TYR A 506 -14.58 7.77 16.31
CA TYR A 506 -14.74 6.30 16.32
C TYR A 506 -14.07 5.61 17.50
N ALA A 507 -12.93 6.11 17.99
CA ALA A 507 -12.32 5.59 19.21
C ALA A 507 -13.25 5.72 20.42
N LYS A 508 -13.98 6.84 20.54
CA LYS A 508 -14.98 7.04 21.61
C LYS A 508 -16.19 6.13 21.41
N GLN A 509 -16.64 5.95 20.16
CA GLN A 509 -17.72 5.02 19.85
C GLN A 509 -17.34 3.59 20.25
N ALA A 510 -16.15 3.13 19.89
CA ALA A 510 -15.67 1.80 20.23
C ALA A 510 -15.52 1.60 21.74
N LEU A 511 -15.03 2.59 22.48
CA LEU A 511 -15.04 2.56 23.95
C LEU A 511 -16.47 2.48 24.50
N ALA A 512 -17.43 3.20 23.91
CA ALA A 512 -18.82 3.14 24.33
C ALA A 512 -19.47 1.78 24.04
N GLU A 513 -19.18 1.16 22.90
CA GLU A 513 -19.63 -0.20 22.56
C GLU A 513 -19.01 -1.23 23.52
N LEU A 514 -17.72 -1.12 23.82
CA LEU A 514 -17.07 -1.97 24.81
C LEU A 514 -17.61 -1.74 26.22
N ASP A 515 -17.93 -0.51 26.60
CA ASP A 515 -18.53 -0.23 27.91
C ASP A 515 -19.92 -0.87 28.05
N GLN A 516 -20.65 -1.15 26.97
CA GLN A 516 -21.92 -1.88 27.09
C GLN A 516 -21.71 -3.31 27.59
N ILE A 517 -20.59 -3.94 27.23
CA ILE A 517 -20.28 -5.34 27.55
C ILE A 517 -19.41 -5.44 28.82
N PHE A 518 -18.53 -4.46 29.04
CA PHE A 518 -17.50 -4.47 30.06
C PHE A 518 -17.53 -3.19 30.92
N GLU A 519 -17.22 -3.29 32.21
CA GLU A 519 -16.94 -2.12 33.05
C GLU A 519 -15.50 -1.64 32.76
N ILE A 520 -15.34 -0.67 31.87
CA ILE A 520 -14.02 -0.15 31.45
C ILE A 520 -13.61 1.16 32.15
N SER A 521 -14.44 1.65 33.08
CA SER A 521 -14.20 2.89 33.84
C SER A 521 -12.88 2.88 34.63
N ASN A 522 -12.39 1.69 34.99
CA ASN A 522 -11.07 1.47 35.56
C ASN A 522 -10.22 0.64 34.58
N PRO A 523 -9.29 1.26 33.84
CA PRO A 523 -8.46 0.56 32.86
C PRO A 523 -7.69 -0.62 33.46
N ARG A 524 -7.37 -0.59 34.76
CA ARG A 524 -6.63 -1.66 35.44
C ARG A 524 -7.46 -2.90 35.73
N ARG A 525 -8.78 -2.83 35.60
CA ARG A 525 -9.70 -3.93 35.88
C ARG A 525 -10.92 -3.83 34.99
N ILE A 526 -10.87 -4.55 33.88
CA ILE A 526 -12.01 -4.71 32.96
C ILE A 526 -12.81 -5.92 33.43
N VAL A 527 -14.08 -5.72 33.79
CA VAL A 527 -14.97 -6.78 34.29
C VAL A 527 -16.19 -6.89 33.39
N PRO A 528 -16.62 -8.11 32.99
CA PRO A 528 -17.90 -8.29 32.30
C PRO A 528 -19.09 -7.70 33.06
N LYS A 529 -19.97 -6.98 32.38
CA LYS A 529 -21.25 -6.50 32.95
C LYS A 529 -22.31 -7.60 32.96
N SER A 530 -22.28 -8.50 31.99
CA SER A 530 -23.11 -9.69 31.92
C SER A 530 -22.29 -10.90 31.47
N THR A 531 -22.61 -12.10 31.97
CA THR A 531 -21.94 -13.33 31.55
C THR A 531 -22.28 -13.68 30.10
N GLU A 532 -23.53 -13.48 29.69
CA GLU A 532 -24.03 -13.86 28.36
C GLU A 532 -23.39 -13.04 27.23
N GLU A 533 -23.41 -11.71 27.32
CA GLU A 533 -22.83 -10.85 26.27
C GLU A 533 -21.30 -11.01 26.23
N PHE A 534 -20.68 -11.24 27.37
CA PHE A 534 -19.26 -11.55 27.45
C PHE A 534 -18.91 -12.83 26.71
N GLU A 535 -19.61 -13.94 26.98
CA GLU A 535 -19.35 -15.20 26.30
C GLU A 535 -19.64 -15.10 24.80
N LYS A 536 -20.70 -14.39 24.39
CA LYS A 536 -20.99 -14.14 22.97
C LYS A 536 -19.87 -13.33 22.30
N PHE A 537 -19.42 -12.24 22.91
CA PHE A 537 -18.32 -11.42 22.38
C PHE A 537 -17.01 -12.21 22.31
N LYS A 538 -16.70 -12.95 23.37
CA LYS A 538 -15.49 -13.78 23.48
C LYS A 538 -15.51 -14.94 22.49
N GLN A 539 -16.66 -15.56 22.24
CA GLN A 539 -16.84 -16.56 21.20
C GLN A 539 -16.52 -15.94 19.83
N ARG A 540 -17.12 -14.80 19.48
CA ARG A 540 -16.84 -14.09 18.22
C ARG A 540 -15.37 -13.73 18.07
N TYR A 541 -14.69 -13.36 19.16
CA TYR A 541 -13.24 -13.16 19.16
C TYR A 541 -12.46 -14.47 18.93
N ASN A 542 -12.81 -15.54 19.66
CA ASN A 542 -12.09 -16.82 19.61
C ASN A 542 -12.15 -17.48 18.23
N VAL A 543 -13.29 -17.43 17.55
CA VAL A 543 -13.42 -18.01 16.20
C VAL A 543 -12.55 -17.28 15.16
N ARG A 544 -12.17 -16.02 15.42
CA ARG A 544 -11.26 -15.30 14.53
C ARG A 544 -9.81 -15.74 14.71
N LEU A 545 -9.47 -16.36 15.85
CA LEU A 545 -8.12 -16.86 16.12
C LEU A 545 -7.70 -18.02 15.22
N TYR A 546 -8.64 -18.72 14.57
CA TYR A 546 -8.33 -19.70 13.52
C TYR A 546 -7.54 -19.05 12.39
N PHE A 547 -8.00 -17.89 11.90
CA PHE A 547 -7.32 -17.15 10.83
C PHE A 547 -6.02 -16.47 11.30
N VAL A 548 -5.97 -16.06 12.56
CA VAL A 548 -4.73 -15.52 13.18
C VAL A 548 -3.66 -16.62 13.24
N ARG A 549 -4.03 -17.83 13.67
CA ARG A 549 -3.14 -19.01 13.68
C ARG A 549 -2.77 -19.44 12.28
N LEU A 550 -3.71 -19.45 11.33
CA LEU A 550 -3.42 -19.72 9.92
C LEU A 550 -2.35 -18.77 9.39
N THR A 551 -2.51 -17.48 9.64
CA THR A 551 -1.55 -16.46 9.20
C THR A 551 -0.20 -16.65 9.89
N HIS A 552 -0.18 -16.87 11.21
CA HIS A 552 1.06 -17.01 11.96
C HIS A 552 1.83 -18.28 11.62
N ILE A 553 1.15 -19.42 11.42
CA ILE A 553 1.79 -20.71 11.16
C ILE A 553 2.21 -20.80 9.69
N PHE A 554 1.35 -20.41 8.75
CA PHE A 554 1.56 -20.70 7.33
C PHE A 554 2.00 -19.51 6.49
N LEU A 555 1.77 -18.26 6.93
CA LEU A 555 2.02 -17.06 6.12
C LEU A 555 3.09 -16.14 6.72
N TYR A 556 3.44 -16.32 7.99
CA TYR A 556 4.47 -15.56 8.68
C TYR A 556 5.80 -16.32 8.68
N SER A 557 6.88 -15.59 8.45
CA SER A 557 8.24 -16.07 8.58
C SER A 557 9.09 -14.94 9.14
N ASP A 558 9.80 -15.21 10.24
CA ASP A 558 10.77 -14.28 10.80
C ASP A 558 11.88 -13.94 9.80
N THR A 559 12.27 -14.92 8.99
CA THR A 559 13.27 -14.74 7.94
C THR A 559 12.78 -13.74 6.90
N VAL A 560 11.56 -13.92 6.40
CA VAL A 560 10.94 -12.99 5.45
C VAL A 560 10.75 -11.61 6.06
N SER A 561 10.21 -11.54 7.29
CA SER A 561 10.00 -10.30 8.03
C SER A 561 11.31 -9.53 8.19
N ALA A 562 12.41 -10.22 8.51
CA ALA A 562 13.73 -9.62 8.61
C ALA A 562 14.20 -8.97 7.29
N THR A 563 13.78 -9.46 6.12
CA THR A 563 14.20 -8.88 4.82
C THR A 563 13.62 -7.49 4.55
N PHE A 564 12.44 -7.17 5.10
CA PHE A 564 11.84 -5.83 5.00
C PHE A 564 12.60 -4.81 5.80
N TYR A 565 13.23 -5.26 6.89
CA TYR A 565 13.93 -4.40 7.82
C TYR A 565 15.43 -4.59 7.83
N GLY A 566 15.94 -5.34 6.86
CA GLY A 566 17.29 -5.91 6.72
C GLY A 566 18.47 -5.02 7.09
N ASP A 567 18.60 -4.72 8.39
CA ASP A 567 19.80 -4.26 9.07
C ASP A 567 20.64 -5.47 9.51
N SER A 568 20.74 -6.53 8.69
CA SER A 568 21.80 -7.53 8.83
C SER A 568 23.21 -6.93 8.62
N TYR A 569 23.28 -5.64 8.23
CA TYR A 569 24.51 -4.85 8.05
C TYR A 569 24.71 -3.69 9.04
N VAL A 570 23.88 -3.54 10.08
CA VAL A 570 24.11 -2.50 11.11
C VAL A 570 24.28 -3.13 12.49
N GLY A 571 25.38 -3.85 12.65
CA GLY A 571 26.00 -3.97 13.96
C GLY A 571 26.24 -2.57 14.53
N GLY A 572 25.52 -2.20 15.58
CA GLY A 572 25.88 -1.14 16.52
C GLY A 572 25.92 0.31 16.03
N SER A 573 25.63 0.63 14.76
CA SER A 573 25.55 2.03 14.33
C SER A 573 24.15 2.56 14.60
N GLU A 574 23.99 3.42 15.61
CA GLU A 574 22.81 4.26 15.77
C GLU A 574 22.36 4.74 14.39
N SER A 575 21.16 4.36 13.93
CA SER A 575 20.62 4.93 12.70
C SER A 575 20.52 6.43 12.94
N LYS A 576 21.45 7.20 12.39
CA LYS A 576 21.49 8.65 12.60
C LYS A 576 20.17 9.19 12.10
N ARG A 577 19.26 9.54 13.02
CA ARG A 577 17.93 10.07 12.73
C ARG A 577 18.07 11.10 11.61
N LEU A 578 17.29 10.92 10.55
CA LEU A 578 17.28 11.87 9.45
C LEU A 578 16.81 13.21 10.03
N ALA A 579 17.56 14.28 9.73
CA ALA A 579 17.15 15.59 10.17
C ALA A 579 15.91 16.00 9.37
N LYS A 580 14.76 16.08 10.05
CA LYS A 580 13.48 16.51 9.44
C LYS A 580 13.67 17.82 8.69
N LEU A 581 12.96 17.97 7.56
CA LEU A 581 12.98 19.15 6.70
C LEU A 581 14.36 19.49 6.11
N ARG A 582 15.34 18.59 6.22
CA ARG A 582 16.64 18.73 5.55
C ARG A 582 16.78 17.66 4.49
N LEU A 583 17.12 18.11 3.28
CA LEU A 583 17.48 17.21 2.19
C LEU A 583 18.97 16.92 2.23
N ASP A 584 19.32 15.65 2.14
CA ASP A 584 20.68 15.13 2.05
C ASP A 584 20.72 13.95 1.08
N GLU A 585 21.91 13.48 0.73
CA GLU A 585 22.11 12.35 -0.19
C GLU A 585 22.05 10.99 0.49
N LYS A 586 21.68 10.93 1.78
CA LYS A 586 21.61 9.65 2.48
C LYS A 586 20.53 8.81 1.81
N THR A 587 20.93 7.59 1.45
CA THR A 587 20.01 6.59 0.92
C THR A 587 19.13 6.05 2.03
N ILE A 588 17.93 5.63 1.65
CA ILE A 588 16.95 5.00 2.51
C ILE A 588 16.86 3.55 2.04
N SER A 589 17.43 2.65 2.82
CA SER A 589 17.35 1.21 2.57
C SER A 589 15.96 0.64 2.91
N ASN A 590 15.23 1.30 3.81
CA ASN A 590 13.92 0.85 4.28
C ASN A 590 12.92 2.01 4.36
N PRO A 591 12.01 2.14 3.37
CA PRO A 591 10.97 3.16 3.38
C PRO A 591 9.89 2.94 4.46
N ILE A 592 9.61 1.70 4.88
CA ILE A 592 8.65 1.41 5.97
C ILE A 592 9.15 2.05 7.27
N ARG A 593 10.43 1.86 7.59
CA ARG A 593 11.05 2.48 8.76
C ARG A 593 11.04 4.01 8.67
N LEU A 594 11.33 4.58 7.51
CA LEU A 594 11.23 6.03 7.30
C LEU A 594 9.83 6.54 7.63
N LEU A 595 8.80 5.91 7.05
CA LEU A 595 7.41 6.31 7.28
C LEU A 595 7.07 6.23 8.76
N ARG A 596 7.36 5.10 9.42
CA ARG A 596 7.13 4.93 10.86
C ARG A 596 7.84 5.99 11.70
N ASP A 597 9.12 6.25 11.45
CA ASP A 597 9.93 7.18 12.24
C ASP A 597 9.57 8.66 11.96
N THR A 598 8.77 8.93 10.92
CA THR A 598 8.35 10.29 10.53
C THR A 598 6.88 10.58 10.80
N LEU A 599 6.11 9.58 11.22
CA LEU A 599 4.72 9.75 11.64
C LEU A 599 4.61 10.77 12.77
N SER A 600 3.61 11.63 12.66
CA SER A 600 3.33 12.68 13.62
C SER A 600 1.83 12.96 13.70
N LYS A 601 1.37 13.38 14.88
CA LYS A 601 -0.02 13.84 15.10
C LYS A 601 -0.26 15.22 14.48
N GLU A 602 0.78 16.05 14.47
CA GLU A 602 0.80 17.33 13.80
C GLU A 602 1.79 17.27 12.65
N THR A 603 1.27 17.36 11.42
CA THR A 603 2.09 17.36 10.21
C THR A 603 1.92 18.67 9.46
N SER A 604 3.00 19.12 8.83
CA SER A 604 2.94 20.22 7.86
C SER A 604 3.07 19.70 6.42
N GLU A 605 2.52 20.43 5.46
CA GLU A 605 2.70 20.13 4.02
C GLU A 605 4.19 20.08 3.63
N ALA A 606 5.02 20.86 4.32
CA ALA A 606 6.47 20.86 4.17
C ALA A 606 7.10 19.52 4.60
N GLU A 607 6.68 18.96 5.73
CA GLU A 607 7.14 17.64 6.17
C GLU A 607 6.67 16.55 5.21
N SER A 608 5.42 16.60 4.74
CA SER A 608 4.91 15.66 3.74
C SER A 608 5.70 15.73 2.43
N LEU A 609 5.96 16.94 1.90
CA LEU A 609 6.80 17.11 0.71
C LEU A 609 8.24 16.61 0.94
N TRP A 610 8.79 16.80 2.13
CA TRP A 610 10.10 16.24 2.49
C TRP A 610 10.10 14.71 2.46
N VAL A 611 9.13 14.05 3.09
CA VAL A 611 8.99 12.58 3.09
C VAL A 611 8.82 12.06 1.67
N LEU A 612 7.92 12.66 0.88
CA LEU A 612 7.69 12.25 -0.51
C LEU A 612 8.93 12.45 -1.38
N THR A 613 9.65 13.57 -1.23
CA THR A 613 10.91 13.80 -1.96
C THR A 613 11.95 12.74 -1.60
N LYS A 614 12.04 12.36 -0.33
CA LYS A 614 12.94 11.32 0.15
C LYS A 614 12.60 9.95 -0.45
N LEU A 615 11.33 9.55 -0.44
CA LEU A 615 10.88 8.31 -1.08
C LEU A 615 11.09 8.33 -2.60
N ALA A 616 10.89 9.47 -3.26
CA ALA A 616 11.02 9.55 -4.71
C ALA A 616 12.47 9.44 -5.24
N PHE A 617 13.45 9.93 -4.47
CA PHE A 617 14.82 10.15 -4.98
C PHE A 617 15.94 9.53 -4.14
N ASN A 618 15.66 9.06 -2.92
CA ASN A 618 16.68 8.59 -1.99
C ASN A 618 16.54 7.10 -1.63
N LEU A 619 15.59 6.34 -2.18
CA LEU A 619 15.58 4.90 -1.92
C LEU A 619 16.82 4.21 -2.50
N ASP A 620 17.42 3.34 -1.70
CA ASP A 620 18.43 2.41 -2.19
C ASP A 620 17.72 1.34 -3.01
N ARG A 621 17.93 1.35 -4.32
CA ARG A 621 17.34 0.35 -5.22
C ARG A 621 18.07 -0.99 -5.15
N GLY A 622 19.14 -1.09 -4.35
CA GLY A 622 20.13 -2.15 -4.47
C GLY A 622 20.82 -2.05 -5.84
N ARG A 623 21.95 -2.72 -6.02
CA ARG A 623 22.36 -3.06 -7.38
C ARG A 623 21.46 -4.21 -7.81
N ALA A 624 20.35 -3.88 -8.48
CA ALA A 624 19.50 -4.85 -9.16
C ALA A 624 20.30 -5.64 -10.20
#